data_AF-A0A7Z9TGB9-F1
#
_entry.id   AF-A0A7Z9TGB9-F1
#
_cell.length_a   1.000
_cell.length_b   1.000
_cell.length_c   1.000
_cell.angle_alpha   90.00
_cell.angle_beta   90.00
_cell.angle_gamma   90.00
#
_symmetry.space_group_name_H-M   'P 1'
#
loop_
_entity.id
_entity.type
_entity.pdbx_description
1 polymer ?
#
loop_
_entity_poly.entity_id
_entity_poly.type
_entity_poly.pdbx_seq_one_letter_code
_entity_poly.pdbx_strand_id
1 'polypeptide(L)'
;FSVTTMFGQSYYGSKCTGYLFGSKQKLIYKGFYVLAIPFGALVSIKTVISLIDGAYAVMAIPTMTSALLLSPKVVAESKRYFAALNKN
;
A
#
# COMPACT_ATOMS: atom_id res chain seq x y z
N PHE A 1 -7.21 16.57 5.20
CA PHE A 1 -7.53 15.14 5.06
C PHE A 1 -7.35 14.65 3.62
N SER A 2 -8.13 15.15 2.65
CA SER A 2 -8.07 14.65 1.26
C SER A 2 -6.70 14.84 0.59
N VAL A 3 -6.08 16.01 0.73
CA VAL A 3 -4.76 16.31 0.14
C VAL A 3 -3.66 15.39 0.69
N THR A 4 -3.59 15.21 2.00
CA THR A 4 -2.62 14.32 2.65
C THR A 4 -2.83 12.86 2.24
N THR A 5 -4.09 12.43 2.10
CA THR A 5 -4.42 11.09 1.62
C THR A 5 -3.99 10.89 0.16
N MET A 6 -4.20 11.88 -0.72
CA MET A 6 -3.75 11.80 -2.11
C MET A 6 -2.23 11.65 -2.21
N PHE A 7 -1.46 12.43 -1.44
CA PHE A 7 0.00 12.28 -1.41
C PHE A 7 0.42 10.91 -0.86
N GLY A 8 -0.25 10.42 0.19
CA GLY A 8 -0.02 9.08 0.72
C GLY A 8 -0.24 7.99 -0.34
N GLN A 9 -1.39 8.02 -1.03
CA GLN A 9 -1.73 7.05 -2.07
C GLN A 9 -0.79 7.12 -3.28
N SER A 10 -0.34 8.31 -3.66
CA SER A 10 0.67 8.48 -4.72
C SER A 10 2.00 7.82 -4.33
N TYR A 11 2.45 7.98 -3.08
CA TYR A 11 3.68 7.36 -2.58
C TYR A 11 3.57 5.84 -2.53
N TYR A 12 2.51 5.31 -1.91
CA TYR A 12 2.27 3.86 -1.81
C TYR A 12 2.20 3.21 -3.19
N GLY A 13 1.41 3.76 -4.10
CA GLY A 13 1.29 3.21 -5.44
C GLY A 13 2.59 3.27 -6.25
N SER A 14 3.42 4.31 -6.06
CA SER A 14 4.74 4.38 -6.70
C SER A 14 5.69 3.29 -6.17
N LYS A 15 5.61 2.94 -4.88
CA LYS A 15 6.37 1.84 -4.28
C LYS A 15 5.88 0.48 -4.76
N CYS A 16 4.58 0.23 -4.76
CA CYS A 16 3.99 -1.02 -5.25
C CYS A 16 4.31 -1.24 -6.74
N THR A 17 4.18 -0.19 -7.57
CA THR A 17 4.55 -0.26 -8.99
C THR A 17 6.05 -0.52 -9.17
N GLY A 18 6.89 0.14 -8.36
CA GLY A 18 8.33 -0.08 -8.38
C GLY A 18 8.74 -1.50 -7.96
N TYR A 19 7.96 -2.14 -7.08
CA TYR A 19 8.16 -3.53 -6.67
C TYR A 19 7.73 -4.52 -7.78
N LEU A 20 6.57 -4.29 -8.41
CA LEU A 20 6.03 -5.20 -9.44
C LEU A 20 6.72 -5.06 -10.81
N PHE A 21 7.00 -3.84 -11.26
CA PHE A 21 7.47 -3.55 -12.62
C PHE A 21 8.89 -2.93 -12.66
N GLY A 22 9.55 -2.83 -11.51
CA GLY A 22 10.91 -2.32 -11.38
C GLY A 22 11.03 -0.79 -11.19
N SER A 23 12.19 -0.35 -10.69
CA SER A 23 12.43 1.03 -10.21
C SER A 23 12.23 2.13 -11.27
N LYS A 24 12.36 1.80 -12.56
CA LYS A 24 12.24 2.77 -13.68
C LYS A 24 10.81 3.24 -13.93
N GLN A 25 9.79 2.49 -13.48
CA GLN A 25 8.38 2.75 -13.78
C GLN A 25 7.71 3.78 -12.85
N LYS A 26 8.45 4.32 -11.87
CA LYS A 26 7.91 5.30 -10.89
C LYS A 26 7.41 6.58 -11.54
N LEU A 27 8.08 7.06 -12.60
CA LEU A 27 7.71 8.30 -13.28
C LEU A 27 6.42 8.13 -14.09
N ILE A 28 6.28 6.98 -14.75
CA ILE A 28 5.09 6.60 -15.53
C ILE A 28 3.87 6.47 -14.61
N TYR A 29 4.03 5.81 -13.45
CA TYR A 29 2.96 5.73 -12.45
C TYR A 29 2.50 7.12 -11.97
N LYS A 30 3.44 8.03 -11.68
CA LYS A 30 3.09 9.39 -11.25
C LYS A 30 2.32 10.14 -12.32
N GLY A 31 2.71 10.02 -13.59
CA GLY A 31 1.97 10.60 -14.71
C GLY A 31 0.55 10.04 -14.80
N PHE A 32 0.39 8.72 -14.75
CA PHE A 32 -0.92 8.06 -14.72
C PHE A 32 -1.78 8.51 -13.53
N TYR A 33 -1.20 8.57 -12.33
CA TYR A 33 -1.90 8.98 -11.12
C TYR A 33 -2.45 10.40 -11.23
N VAL A 34 -1.67 11.35 -11.75
CA VAL A 34 -2.11 12.75 -11.92
C VAL A 34 -3.25 12.85 -12.94
N LEU A 35 -3.21 12.07 -14.03
CA LEU A 35 -4.27 12.02 -15.03
C LEU A 35 -5.56 11.36 -14.50
N ALA A 36 -5.44 10.42 -13.56
CA ALA A 36 -6.58 9.75 -12.94
C ALA A 36 -7.36 10.65 -11.96
N ILE A 37 -6.74 11.69 -11.39
CA ILE A 37 -7.40 12.61 -10.44
C ILE A 37 -8.61 13.32 -11.06
N PRO A 38 -8.51 14.04 -12.20
CA PRO A 38 -9.66 14.71 -12.80
C PRO A 38 -10.70 13.68 -13.27
N PHE A 39 -10.27 12.51 -13.76
CA PHE A 39 -11.21 11.45 -14.14
C PHE A 39 -12.03 10.94 -12.95
N GLY A 40 -11.40 10.74 -11.79
CA GLY A 40 -12.08 10.36 -10.56
C GLY A 40 -13.09 11.40 -10.07
N ALA A 41 -12.87 12.68 -10.36
CA ALA A 41 -13.83 13.75 -10.05
C ALA A 41 -15.08 13.73 -10.94
N LEU A 42 -15.04 13.08 -12.11
CA LEU A 42 -16.17 12.94 -13.03
C LEU A 42 -17.04 11.72 -12.73
N VAL A 43 -16.54 10.76 -11.96
CA VAL A 43 -17.24 9.51 -11.63
C VAL A 43 -18.06 9.66 -10.35
N SER A 44 -19.21 8.99 -10.27
CA SER A 44 -20.03 8.97 -9.05
C SER A 44 -19.28 8.38 -7.85
N ILE A 45 -19.40 9.05 -6.70
CA ILE A 45 -18.79 8.65 -5.42
C ILE A 45 -19.14 7.20 -5.05
N LYS A 46 -20.39 6.78 -5.27
CA LYS A 46 -20.83 5.40 -4.95
C LYS A 46 -20.01 4.37 -5.72
N THR A 47 -19.77 4.62 -7.01
CA THR A 47 -18.97 3.75 -7.87
C THR A 47 -17.52 3.70 -7.41
N VAL A 48 -16.93 4.86 -7.08
CA VAL A 48 -15.54 4.96 -6.60
C VAL A 48 -15.35 4.19 -5.30
N ILE A 49 -16.28 4.32 -4.34
CA ILE A 49 -16.21 3.60 -3.07
C ILE A 49 -16.30 2.09 -3.31
N SER A 50 -17.28 1.61 -4.10
CA SER A 50 -17.41 0.18 -4.39
C SER A 50 -16.18 -0.41 -5.09
N LEU A 51 -15.52 0.36 -5.97
CA LEU A 51 -14.27 -0.05 -6.61
C LEU A 51 -13.12 -0.16 -5.60
N ILE A 52 -12.99 0.82 -4.71
CA ILE A 52 -11.96 0.84 -3.66
C ILE A 52 -12.15 -0.31 -2.68
N ASP A 53 -13.39 -0.58 -2.27
CA ASP A 53 -13.72 -1.70 -1.38
C ASP A 53 -13.33 -3.05 -2.02
N GLY A 54 -13.61 -3.23 -3.31
CA GLY A 54 -13.16 -4.40 -4.06
C GLY A 54 -11.64 -4.53 -4.12
N ALA A 55 -10.93 -3.42 -4.38
CA ALA A 55 -9.47 -3.40 -4.38
C ALA A 55 -8.88 -3.75 -3.01
N TYR A 56 -9.46 -3.24 -1.92
CA TYR A 56 -9.03 -3.56 -0.56
C TYR A 56 -9.33 -5.01 -0.17
N ALA A 57 -10.46 -5.56 -0.60
CA ALA A 57 -10.75 -6.98 -0.39
C ALA A 57 -9.69 -7.88 -1.07
N VAL A 58 -9.31 -7.56 -2.31
CA VAL A 58 -8.24 -8.27 -3.03
C VAL A 58 -6.89 -8.09 -2.35
N MET A 59 -6.58 -6.90 -1.83
CA MET A 59 -5.32 -6.63 -1.11
C MET A 59 -5.26 -7.34 0.25
N ALA A 60 -6.40 -7.51 0.93
CA ALA A 60 -6.47 -8.13 2.25
C ALA A 60 -6.06 -9.61 2.22
N ILE A 61 -6.48 -10.36 1.20
CA ILE A 61 -6.18 -11.80 1.07
C ILE A 61 -4.66 -12.09 1.14
N PRO A 62 -3.81 -11.59 0.21
CA PRO A 62 -2.38 -11.89 0.22
C PRO A 62 -1.66 -11.30 1.44
N THR A 63 -2.11 -10.14 1.94
CA THR A 63 -1.53 -9.49 3.12
C THR A 63 -1.74 -10.35 4.37
N MET A 64 -2.98 -10.81 4.59
CA MET A 64 -3.32 -11.65 5.73
C MET A 64 -2.66 -13.02 5.65
N THR A 65 -2.66 -13.66 4.47
CA THR A 65 -1.95 -14.94 4.28
C THR A 65 -0.46 -14.79 4.60
N SER A 66 0.20 -13.74 4.10
CA SER A 66 1.62 -13.49 4.37
C SER A 66 1.88 -13.22 5.86
N ALA A 67 1.01 -12.45 6.50
CA ALA A 67 1.13 -12.13 7.93
C ALA A 67 1.00 -13.39 8.80
N LEU A 68 0.06 -14.28 8.50
CA LEU A 68 -0.12 -15.53 9.25
C LEU A 68 1.08 -16.46 9.08
N LEU A 69 1.60 -16.61 7.87
CA LEU A 69 2.77 -17.43 7.59
C LEU A 69 4.06 -16.88 8.23
N LEU A 70 4.22 -15.56 8.28
CA LEU A 70 5.40 -14.89 8.83
C LEU A 70 5.30 -14.60 10.33
N SER A 71 4.10 -14.70 10.92
CA SER A 71 3.83 -14.49 12.35
C SER A 71 4.88 -15.12 13.29
N PRO A 72 5.22 -16.42 13.19
CA PRO A 72 6.20 -17.02 14.09
C PRO A 72 7.61 -16.42 13.94
N LYS A 73 8.00 -16.01 12.73
CA LYS A 73 9.30 -15.35 12.48
C LYS A 73 9.34 -13.95 13.10
N VAL A 74 8.26 -13.18 12.95
CA VAL A 74 8.14 -11.84 13.56
C VAL A 74 8.21 -11.92 15.08
N VAL A 75 7.55 -12.90 15.70
CA VAL A 75 7.62 -13.11 17.15
C VAL A 75 9.04 -13.44 17.62
N ALA A 76 9.75 -14.31 16.89
CA ALA A 76 11.14 -14.66 17.20
C ALA A 76 12.07 -13.43 17.12
N GLU A 77 11.97 -12.66 16.03
CA GLU A 77 12.77 -11.44 15.83
C GLU A 77 12.43 -10.33 16.83
N SER A 78 11.16 -10.20 17.20
CA SER A 78 10.72 -9.25 18.22
C SER A 78 11.35 -9.56 19.57
N LYS A 79 11.34 -10.83 20.00
CA LYS A 79 12.01 -11.26 21.25
C LYS A 79 13.51 -10.97 21.22
N ARG A 80 14.18 -11.23 20.08
CA ARG A 80 15.60 -10.92 19.90
C ARG A 80 15.88 -9.43 20.03
N TYR A 81 15.07 -8.58 19.39
CA TYR A 81 15.22 -7.13 19.43
C TYR A 81 15.09 -6.59 20.86
N PHE A 82 14.03 -6.96 21.59
CA PHE A 82 13.83 -6.48 22.96
C PHE A 82 14.84 -7.03 23.96
N ALA A 83 15.33 -8.27 23.78
CA ALA A 83 16.39 -8.82 24.61
C ALA A 83 17.72 -8.07 24.42
N ALA A 84 18.05 -7.65 23.19
CA ALA A 84 19.22 -6.84 22.92
C ALA A 84 19.10 -5.42 23.52
N LEU A 85 17.88 -4.85 23.49
CA LEU A 85 17.61 -3.51 24.01
C LEU A 85 17.73 -3.42 25.54
N ASN A 86 17.36 -4.49 26.26
CA ASN A 86 17.51 -4.58 27.73
C ASN A 86 18.94 -4.92 28.20
N LYS A 87 19.86 -5.23 27.29
CA LYS A 87 21.25 -5.59 27.62
C LYS A 87 22.20 -4.38 27.59
N ASN A 88 21.73 -3.24 27.05
CA ASN A 88 22.36 -1.93 27.16
C ASN A 88 21.70 -1.11 28.26
#